data_AF-A0AA39R4Z5-F1
#
_entry.id   AF-A0AA39R4Z5-F1
#
_cell.length_a   1.000
_cell.length_b   1.000
_cell.length_c   1.000
_cell.angle_alpha   90.00
_cell.angle_beta   90.00
_cell.angle_gamma   90.00
#
_symmetry.space_group_name_H-M   'P 1'
#
loop_
_entity.id
_entity.type
_entity.pdbx_description
1 polymer ?
#
loop_
_entity_poly.entity_id
_entity_poly.type
_entity_poly.pdbx_seq_one_letter_code
_entity_poly.pdbx_strand_id
1 'polypeptide(L)'
;MVSGVSESVTSGAQSGPSVNAYDPEYRDALEDHDIFFADGENPPPDFHELWIAMLQPKESPGPDDREAETFRAVLTEASKQSTSVQDILPQLVPLNSLRLEKDTAFVKDQLWRRDIALQPEILPTLTTPKPDVTIGWKPAVFKSRYKNAYKSLQAFISPIAGFKSVAWPMFTITIEAKGDRRSLRVASLRNLHNGAVMLSNLFELKRKCGNEETFFNKVHVIGVELTAESVQLSCYWACRNDIGVVEYFGERLQCWSLFDATGDSLRNARRGMRDAGYATQSNGQSPGPSSGFNQT
;
A
#
# COMPACT_ATOMS: atom_id res chain seq x y z
N MET A 1 38.27 14.13 -27.89
CA MET A 1 37.02 14.88 -27.74
C MET A 1 35.90 13.98 -28.24
N VAL A 2 35.13 13.38 -27.32
CA VAL A 2 33.99 12.52 -27.66
C VAL A 2 32.75 13.29 -27.23
N SER A 3 31.99 13.75 -28.22
CA SER A 3 30.72 14.44 -28.08
C SER A 3 29.68 13.45 -27.55
N GLY A 4 29.24 13.66 -26.31
CA GLY A 4 28.14 12.92 -25.70
C GLY A 4 26.82 13.44 -26.26
N VAL A 5 26.08 12.54 -26.91
CA VAL A 5 24.69 12.77 -27.31
C VAL A 5 23.85 12.80 -26.03
N SER A 6 23.41 14.00 -25.65
CA SER A 6 22.35 14.17 -24.66
C SER A 6 21.02 13.82 -25.32
N GLU A 7 20.50 12.63 -25.08
CA GLU A 7 19.10 12.34 -25.33
C GLU A 7 18.26 13.11 -24.30
N SER A 8 17.80 14.29 -24.72
CA SER A 8 16.72 15.01 -24.04
C SER A 8 15.44 14.23 -24.26
N VAL A 9 15.08 13.37 -23.30
CA VAL A 9 13.72 12.82 -23.21
C VAL A 9 12.80 13.96 -22.79
N THR A 10 12.26 14.68 -23.78
CA THR A 10 11.11 15.57 -23.60
C THR A 10 9.92 14.71 -23.24
N SER A 11 9.58 14.65 -21.95
CA SER A 11 8.30 14.15 -21.49
C SER A 11 7.21 15.08 -22.01
N GLY A 12 6.50 14.65 -23.04
CA GLY A 12 5.24 15.28 -23.41
C GLY A 12 4.30 15.14 -22.23
N ALA A 13 3.99 16.26 -21.57
CA ALA A 13 2.90 16.30 -20.60
C ALA A 13 1.63 15.93 -21.35
N GLN A 14 1.08 14.75 -21.09
CA GLN A 14 -0.22 14.34 -21.62
C GLN A 14 -1.27 15.33 -21.13
N SER A 15 -1.74 16.22 -22.02
CA SER A 15 -2.65 17.31 -21.72
C SER A 15 -4.12 16.87 -21.73
N GLY A 16 -4.42 15.71 -21.12
CA GLY A 16 -5.78 15.24 -20.91
C GLY A 16 -6.37 15.77 -19.60
N PRO A 17 -7.71 15.81 -19.46
CA PRO A 17 -8.34 16.02 -18.16
C PRO A 17 -7.85 14.94 -17.18
N SER A 18 -7.53 15.35 -15.95
CA SER A 18 -7.09 14.44 -14.89
C SER A 18 -8.17 14.32 -13.82
N VAL A 19 -8.45 13.08 -13.41
CA VAL A 19 -9.48 12.74 -12.42
C VAL A 19 -8.83 12.33 -11.11
N ASN A 20 -9.42 12.76 -10.00
CA ASN A 20 -8.97 12.48 -8.64
C ASN A 20 -10.06 11.82 -7.80
N ALA A 21 -9.70 11.28 -6.64
CA ALA A 21 -10.61 10.50 -5.79
C ALA A 21 -11.85 11.22 -5.26
N TYR A 22 -11.91 12.55 -5.34
CA TYR A 22 -13.09 13.31 -4.98
C TYR A 22 -14.10 13.44 -6.13
N ASP A 23 -13.68 13.18 -7.36
CA ASP A 23 -14.54 13.25 -8.55
C ASP A 23 -15.46 12.03 -8.62
N PRO A 24 -16.76 12.19 -8.97
CA PRO A 24 -17.71 11.09 -9.04
C PRO A 24 -17.28 9.91 -9.93
N GLU A 25 -16.68 10.23 -11.07
CA GLU A 25 -16.24 9.34 -12.15
C GLU A 25 -14.89 8.67 -11.87
N TYR A 26 -14.24 8.96 -10.75
CA TYR A 26 -12.91 8.39 -10.45
C TYR A 26 -12.92 6.87 -10.34
N ARG A 27 -14.03 6.27 -9.86
CA ARG A 27 -14.15 4.81 -9.84
C ARG A 27 -14.12 4.25 -11.25
N ASP A 28 -14.94 4.81 -12.14
CA ASP A 28 -15.03 4.36 -13.54
C ASP A 28 -13.68 4.52 -14.23
N ALA A 29 -12.98 5.64 -13.96
CA ALA A 29 -11.62 5.85 -14.46
C ALA A 29 -10.61 4.82 -13.91
N LEU A 30 -10.76 4.31 -12.68
CA LEU A 30 -9.91 3.21 -12.18
C LEU A 30 -10.19 1.91 -12.94
N GLU A 31 -11.46 1.59 -13.18
CA GLU A 31 -11.88 0.38 -13.89
C GLU A 31 -11.40 0.42 -15.35
N ASP A 32 -11.45 1.57 -16.01
CA ASP A 32 -10.84 1.78 -17.34
C ASP A 32 -9.33 1.50 -17.36
N HIS A 33 -8.65 1.60 -16.22
CA HIS A 33 -7.22 1.32 -16.08
C HIS A 33 -6.95 -0.10 -15.53
N ASP A 34 -7.93 -1.00 -15.60
CA ASP A 34 -7.89 -2.37 -15.08
C ASP A 34 -7.66 -2.45 -13.55
N ILE A 35 -8.25 -1.51 -12.80
CA ILE A 35 -8.16 -1.45 -11.35
C ILE A 35 -9.55 -1.57 -10.73
N PHE A 36 -9.79 -2.69 -10.04
CA PHE A 36 -11.13 -3.07 -9.60
C PHE A 36 -11.21 -3.30 -8.08
N PHE A 37 -12.40 -3.10 -7.53
CA PHE A 37 -12.77 -3.78 -6.29
C PHE A 37 -13.20 -5.21 -6.64
N ALA A 38 -12.70 -6.21 -5.92
CA ALA A 38 -13.04 -7.60 -6.21
C ALA A 38 -14.47 -7.99 -5.78
N ASP A 39 -15.08 -7.22 -4.87
CA ASP A 39 -16.43 -7.45 -4.35
C ASP A 39 -16.71 -8.92 -3.91
N GLY A 40 -15.67 -9.65 -3.49
CA GLY A 40 -15.73 -11.05 -3.04
C GLY A 40 -15.59 -12.10 -4.13
N GLU A 41 -15.35 -11.71 -5.38
CA GLU A 41 -15.17 -12.62 -6.50
C GLU A 41 -13.71 -13.09 -6.62
N ASN A 42 -13.51 -14.41 -6.66
CA ASN A 42 -12.23 -15.07 -6.92
C ASN A 42 -11.02 -14.51 -6.14
N PRO A 43 -11.08 -14.44 -4.79
CA PRO A 43 -9.93 -14.00 -4.00
C PRO A 43 -8.75 -14.96 -4.22
N PRO A 44 -7.51 -14.46 -4.10
CA PRO A 44 -6.34 -15.31 -4.27
C PRO A 44 -6.30 -16.39 -3.17
N PRO A 45 -5.69 -17.56 -3.41
CA PRO A 45 -5.68 -18.66 -2.45
C PRO A 45 -5.13 -18.29 -1.06
N ASP A 46 -4.17 -17.35 -1.00
CA ASP A 46 -3.56 -16.87 0.24
C ASP A 46 -4.41 -15.82 0.98
N PHE A 47 -5.51 -15.33 0.39
CA PHE A 47 -6.43 -14.40 1.05
C PHE A 47 -6.99 -14.96 2.35
N HIS A 48 -7.45 -16.22 2.32
CA HIS A 48 -8.05 -16.84 3.50
C HIS A 48 -7.02 -17.08 4.60
N GLU A 49 -5.81 -17.47 4.22
CA GLU A 49 -4.70 -17.64 5.17
C GLU A 49 -4.30 -16.31 5.80
N LEU A 50 -4.20 -15.24 5.01
CA LEU A 50 -3.96 -13.89 5.48
C LEU A 50 -5.07 -13.44 6.45
N TRP A 51 -6.32 -13.66 6.07
CA TRP A 51 -7.48 -13.35 6.91
C TRP A 51 -7.43 -14.07 8.25
N ILE A 52 -7.20 -15.39 8.24
CA ILE A 52 -7.05 -16.17 9.47
C ILE A 52 -5.89 -15.65 10.30
N ALA A 53 -4.72 -15.40 9.70
CA ALA A 53 -3.53 -14.91 10.39
C ALA A 53 -3.78 -13.55 11.08
N MET A 54 -4.64 -12.72 10.51
CA MET A 54 -5.06 -11.45 11.11
C MET A 54 -6.09 -11.61 12.24
N LEU A 55 -6.91 -12.67 12.22
CA LEU A 55 -7.87 -12.97 13.28
C LEU A 55 -7.25 -13.68 14.50
N GLN A 56 -6.06 -14.27 14.36
CA GLN A 56 -5.41 -14.98 15.45
C GLN A 56 -5.12 -14.04 16.64
N PRO A 57 -5.63 -14.34 17.86
CA PRO A 57 -5.28 -13.59 19.05
C PRO A 57 -3.77 -13.70 19.31
N LYS A 58 -3.05 -12.57 19.32
CA LYS A 58 -1.64 -12.54 19.71
C LYS A 58 -1.50 -12.10 21.16
N GLU A 59 -0.55 -12.69 21.87
CA GLU A 59 -0.25 -12.46 23.30
C GLU A 59 0.14 -11.02 23.67
N SER A 60 0.32 -10.13 22.68
CA SER A 60 0.62 -8.74 22.97
C SER A 60 -0.54 -8.08 23.74
N PRO A 61 -0.25 -7.21 24.72
CA PRO A 61 -1.28 -6.36 25.30
C PRO A 61 -1.97 -5.57 24.18
N GLY A 62 -3.31 -5.56 24.20
CA GLY A 62 -4.08 -4.59 23.43
C GLY A 62 -3.83 -3.17 23.95
N PRO A 63 -4.21 -2.12 23.21
CA PRO A 63 -4.12 -0.77 23.72
C PRO A 63 -5.03 -0.63 24.95
N ASP A 64 -4.57 0.11 25.96
CA ASP A 64 -5.35 0.39 27.16
C ASP A 64 -6.49 1.39 26.87
N ASP A 65 -7.47 1.49 27.77
CA ASP A 65 -8.64 2.36 27.57
C ASP A 65 -8.26 3.84 27.36
N ARG A 66 -7.17 4.28 28.01
CA ARG A 66 -6.66 5.66 27.91
C ARG A 66 -6.06 5.93 26.54
N GLU A 67 -5.33 4.98 25.96
CA GLU A 67 -4.82 5.06 24.59
C GLU A 67 -5.97 5.09 23.57
N ALA A 68 -7.02 4.31 23.80
CA ALA A 68 -8.22 4.30 22.95
C ALA A 68 -8.95 5.66 23.00
N GLU A 69 -9.18 6.21 24.18
CA GLU A 69 -9.79 7.54 24.34
C GLU A 69 -8.93 8.66 23.73
N THR A 70 -7.60 8.59 23.91
CA THR A 70 -6.67 9.57 23.33
C THR A 70 -6.74 9.55 21.81
N PHE A 71 -6.75 8.36 21.20
CA PHE A 71 -6.86 8.23 19.75
C PHE A 71 -8.19 8.80 19.21
N ARG A 72 -9.31 8.52 19.89
CA ARG A 72 -10.63 9.07 19.53
C ARG A 72 -10.66 10.59 19.65
N ALA A 73 -10.07 11.14 20.72
CA ALA A 73 -9.97 12.57 20.93
C ALA A 73 -9.11 13.25 19.85
N VAL A 74 -7.97 12.67 19.48
CA VAL A 74 -7.08 13.20 18.44
C VAL A 74 -7.76 13.19 17.06
N LEU A 75 -8.49 12.13 16.69
CA LEU A 75 -9.26 12.10 15.44
C LEU A 75 -10.41 13.10 15.43
N THR A 76 -11.12 13.20 16.55
CA THR A 76 -12.22 14.16 16.70
C THR A 76 -11.69 15.58 16.56
N GLU A 77 -10.55 15.89 17.18
CA GLU A 77 -9.93 17.21 17.06
C GLU A 77 -9.42 17.49 15.65
N ALA A 78 -8.81 16.50 15.01
CA ALA A 78 -8.37 16.57 13.62
C ALA A 78 -9.51 16.81 12.62
N SER A 79 -10.69 16.27 12.90
CA SER A 79 -11.88 16.48 12.07
C SER A 79 -12.48 17.89 12.26
N LYS A 80 -12.24 18.53 13.41
CA LYS A 80 -12.76 19.84 13.80
C LYS A 80 -11.83 21.00 13.48
N GLN A 81 -10.52 20.79 13.57
CA GLN A 81 -9.48 21.78 13.28
C GLN A 81 -8.97 21.63 11.85
N SER A 82 -8.41 22.71 11.27
CA SER A 82 -7.54 22.65 10.10
C SER A 82 -6.14 22.13 10.43
N THR A 83 -6.03 21.23 11.41
CA THR A 83 -4.76 20.64 11.84
C THR A 83 -4.34 19.64 10.77
N SER A 84 -3.09 19.74 10.33
CA SER A 84 -2.59 18.85 9.29
C SER A 84 -2.71 17.40 9.78
N VAL A 85 -3.32 16.55 8.96
CA VAL A 85 -3.37 15.09 9.12
C VAL A 85 -1.99 14.50 9.47
N GLN A 86 -0.92 15.19 9.07
CA GLN A 86 0.46 14.80 9.27
C GLN A 86 0.98 14.97 10.70
N ASP A 87 0.43 15.93 11.43
CA ASP A 87 0.83 16.26 12.80
C ASP A 87 0.22 15.26 13.80
N ILE A 88 -0.93 14.70 13.45
CA ILE A 88 -1.66 13.72 14.25
C ILE A 88 -1.28 12.27 13.92
N LEU A 89 -0.77 12.01 12.72
CA LEU A 89 -0.48 10.67 12.20
C LEU A 89 0.36 9.77 13.16
N PRO A 90 1.43 10.23 13.84
CA PRO A 90 2.18 9.41 14.80
C PRO A 90 1.37 9.01 16.05
N GLN A 91 0.34 9.78 16.39
CA GLN A 91 -0.56 9.53 17.51
C GLN A 91 -1.65 8.53 17.09
N LEU A 92 -2.03 8.57 15.81
CA LEU A 92 -3.04 7.69 15.24
C LEU A 92 -2.48 6.30 14.97
N VAL A 93 -1.42 6.24 14.18
CA VAL A 93 -0.83 4.97 13.78
C VAL A 93 0.41 4.74 14.62
N PRO A 94 0.54 3.58 15.30
CA PRO A 94 1.75 3.24 16.02
C PRO A 94 2.87 2.88 15.03
N LEU A 95 3.36 3.86 14.28
CA LEU A 95 4.31 3.67 13.18
C LEU A 95 5.58 2.93 13.62
N ASN A 96 6.02 3.15 14.86
CA ASN A 96 7.16 2.43 15.43
C ASN A 96 6.83 0.96 15.72
N SER A 97 5.59 0.64 16.11
CA SER A 97 5.12 -0.75 16.27
C SER A 97 4.86 -1.43 14.94
N LEU A 98 4.70 -0.68 13.84
CA LEU A 98 4.68 -1.20 12.47
C LEU A 98 6.11 -1.47 11.93
N ARG A 99 7.14 -0.87 12.53
CA ARG A 99 8.57 -1.12 12.23
C ARG A 99 9.09 -2.29 13.05
N LEU A 100 8.64 -3.47 12.67
CA LEU A 100 8.96 -4.70 13.41
C LEU A 100 10.37 -5.20 13.07
N GLU A 101 10.83 -4.96 11.84
CA GLU A 101 12.19 -5.27 11.43
C GLU A 101 13.08 -4.02 11.33
N LYS A 102 14.33 -4.16 11.77
CA LYS A 102 15.40 -3.12 11.66
C LYS A 102 15.59 -2.64 10.22
N ASP A 103 15.15 -3.43 9.26
CA ASP A 103 15.36 -3.25 7.83
C ASP A 103 14.20 -2.51 7.14
N THR A 104 13.16 -2.11 7.87
CA THR A 104 12.03 -1.32 7.35
C THR A 104 12.11 0.17 7.72
N ALA A 105 11.58 1.01 6.83
CA ALA A 105 11.42 2.44 7.02
C ALA A 105 10.00 2.86 6.62
N PHE A 106 9.60 4.03 7.11
CA PHE A 106 8.39 4.70 6.66
C PHE A 106 8.72 6.10 6.15
N VAL A 107 7.88 6.61 5.25
CA VAL A 107 7.92 7.99 4.76
C VAL A 107 6.52 8.57 4.79
N LYS A 108 6.41 9.83 5.22
CA LYS A 108 5.17 10.60 5.24
C LYS A 108 5.09 11.51 4.03
N ASP A 109 3.87 11.88 3.62
CA ASP A 109 3.60 12.86 2.53
C ASP A 109 4.30 12.55 1.21
N GLN A 110 4.45 11.27 0.90
CA GLN A 110 5.33 10.90 -0.18
C GLN A 110 4.63 11.05 -1.53
N LEU A 111 5.13 11.97 -2.35
CA LEU A 111 4.77 12.03 -3.77
C LEU A 111 5.36 10.81 -4.48
N TRP A 112 4.52 10.02 -5.11
CA TRP A 112 5.01 8.96 -5.97
C TRP A 112 5.50 9.54 -7.28
N ARG A 113 6.38 8.81 -7.95
CA ARG A 113 6.96 9.29 -9.20
C ARG A 113 5.86 9.38 -10.25
N ARG A 114 5.77 10.52 -10.93
CA ARG A 114 4.74 10.79 -11.94
C ARG A 114 4.87 9.92 -13.18
N ASP A 115 6.04 9.35 -13.44
CA ASP A 115 6.32 8.48 -14.59
C ASP A 115 5.82 7.05 -14.42
N ILE A 116 5.24 6.72 -13.26
CA ILE A 116 4.66 5.40 -12.98
C ILE A 116 3.15 5.51 -13.13
N ALA A 117 2.73 5.89 -14.33
CA ALA A 117 1.33 5.84 -14.71
C ALA A 117 0.98 4.39 -15.08
N LEU A 118 -0.11 3.88 -14.52
CA LEU A 118 -0.78 2.70 -15.07
C LEU A 118 -1.46 3.15 -16.36
N GLN A 119 -1.28 2.39 -17.43
CA GLN A 119 -1.95 2.62 -18.73
C GLN A 119 -2.02 4.09 -19.16
N PRO A 120 -0.88 4.81 -19.28
CA PRO A 120 -0.85 6.26 -19.53
C PRO A 120 -1.59 6.68 -20.81
N GLU A 121 -1.78 5.77 -21.75
CA GLU A 121 -2.53 5.98 -22.99
C GLU A 121 -4.04 6.15 -22.79
N ILE A 122 -4.59 5.72 -21.65
CA ILE A 122 -6.02 5.80 -21.34
C ILE A 122 -6.37 7.21 -20.81
N LEU A 123 -7.53 7.71 -21.25
CA LEU A 123 -8.09 9.00 -20.81
C LEU A 123 -9.45 8.78 -20.13
N PRO A 124 -9.79 9.56 -19.10
CA PRO A 124 -8.98 10.64 -18.52
C PRO A 124 -7.84 10.12 -17.63
N THR A 125 -6.79 10.91 -17.45
CA THR A 125 -5.61 10.43 -16.70
C THR A 125 -5.86 10.44 -15.20
N LEU A 126 -5.42 9.40 -14.49
CA LEU A 126 -5.50 9.36 -13.03
C LEU A 126 -4.48 10.33 -12.40
N THR A 127 -4.89 11.12 -11.42
CA THR A 127 -3.93 11.92 -10.64
C THR A 127 -2.90 11.03 -9.96
N THR A 128 -1.65 11.49 -9.88
CA THR A 128 -0.55 10.72 -9.27
C THR A 128 -0.92 10.23 -7.85
N PRO A 129 -0.69 8.94 -7.54
CA PRO A 129 -0.89 8.41 -6.20
C PRO A 129 -0.13 9.20 -5.13
N LYS A 130 -0.78 9.39 -3.98
CA LYS A 130 -0.23 10.13 -2.85
C LYS A 130 -0.75 9.52 -1.54
N PRO A 131 -0.19 8.41 -1.06
CA PRO A 131 -0.49 7.90 0.27
C PRO A 131 0.05 8.86 1.35
N ASP A 132 -0.63 8.90 2.49
CA ASP A 132 -0.21 9.72 3.64
C ASP A 132 1.02 9.12 4.33
N VAL A 133 1.10 7.78 4.37
CA VAL A 133 2.29 7.04 4.78
C VAL A 133 2.55 5.88 3.83
N THR A 134 3.82 5.67 3.52
CA THR A 134 4.30 4.44 2.88
C THR A 134 5.32 3.77 3.79
N ILE A 135 5.15 2.47 4.03
CA ILE A 135 6.08 1.63 4.78
C ILE A 135 6.67 0.59 3.84
N GLY A 136 7.97 0.34 3.97
CA GLY A 136 8.67 -0.59 3.10
C GLY A 136 10.10 -0.86 3.49
N TRP A 137 10.80 -1.67 2.70
CA TRP A 137 12.20 -2.02 2.96
C TRP A 137 13.13 -0.84 2.73
N LYS A 138 14.15 -0.72 3.58
CA LYS A 138 15.24 0.25 3.39
C LYS A 138 16.08 -0.13 2.17
N PRO A 139 16.54 0.85 1.37
CA PRO A 139 17.48 0.56 0.29
C PRO A 139 18.80 -0.05 0.76
N ALA A 140 19.20 0.12 2.03
CA ALA A 140 20.40 -0.50 2.59
C ALA A 140 20.37 -2.04 2.52
N VAL A 141 19.19 -2.65 2.61
CA VAL A 141 18.97 -4.10 2.50
C VAL A 141 19.43 -4.58 1.12
N PHE A 142 19.02 -3.85 0.08
CA PHE A 142 19.36 -4.17 -1.29
C PHE A 142 20.78 -3.74 -1.66
N LYS A 143 21.26 -2.61 -1.15
CA LYS A 143 22.62 -2.10 -1.44
C LYS A 143 23.72 -2.99 -0.86
N SER A 144 23.47 -3.64 0.27
CA SER A 144 24.45 -4.53 0.92
C SER A 144 24.45 -5.93 0.30
N ARG A 145 23.26 -6.54 0.12
CA ARG A 145 23.13 -7.93 -0.34
C ARG A 145 23.08 -8.08 -1.85
N TYR A 146 22.60 -7.06 -2.57
CA TYR A 146 22.25 -7.14 -3.99
C TYR A 146 22.77 -5.94 -4.79
N LYS A 147 23.96 -5.43 -4.48
CA LYS A 147 24.50 -4.15 -5.00
C LYS A 147 24.38 -3.98 -6.52
N ASN A 148 24.65 -5.03 -7.30
CA ASN A 148 24.58 -4.98 -8.76
C ASN A 148 23.13 -5.00 -9.26
N ALA A 149 22.29 -5.88 -8.71
CA ALA A 149 20.87 -5.93 -9.04
C ALA A 149 20.15 -4.64 -8.62
N TYR A 150 20.47 -4.07 -7.45
CA TYR A 150 19.92 -2.81 -6.98
C TYR A 150 20.15 -1.66 -7.97
N LYS A 151 21.34 -1.57 -8.60
CA LYS A 151 21.59 -0.54 -9.63
C LYS A 151 20.67 -0.69 -10.83
N SER A 152 20.48 -1.91 -11.32
CA SER A 152 19.63 -2.19 -12.48
C SER A 152 18.14 -2.11 -12.18
N LEU A 153 17.74 -2.33 -10.93
CA LEU A 153 16.35 -2.41 -10.49
C LEU A 153 15.87 -1.15 -9.77
N GLN A 154 16.76 -0.19 -9.49
CA GLN A 154 16.46 1.02 -8.69
C GLN A 154 15.23 1.77 -9.19
N ALA A 155 15.03 1.82 -10.50
CA ALA A 155 13.90 2.51 -11.11
C ALA A 155 12.54 1.86 -10.79
N PHE A 156 12.51 0.55 -10.54
CA PHE A 156 11.31 -0.26 -10.35
C PHE A 156 11.02 -0.58 -8.89
N ILE A 157 12.04 -0.59 -8.02
CA ILE A 157 11.85 -0.89 -6.60
C ILE A 157 11.28 0.31 -5.83
N SER A 158 11.62 1.53 -6.25
CA SER A 158 11.19 2.77 -5.59
C SER A 158 10.22 3.56 -6.44
N PRO A 159 8.90 3.29 -6.36
CA PRO A 159 7.90 4.15 -6.98
C PRO A 159 7.80 5.53 -6.34
N ILE A 160 8.59 5.74 -5.29
CA ILE A 160 8.66 6.93 -4.47
C ILE A 160 9.64 7.93 -5.09
N ALA A 161 9.19 9.16 -5.36
CA ALA A 161 10.05 10.24 -5.88
C ALA A 161 10.86 10.92 -4.77
N GLY A 162 12.16 11.17 -5.03
CA GLY A 162 12.98 12.08 -4.21
C GLY A 162 13.48 11.54 -2.86
N PHE A 163 12.84 10.52 -2.27
CA PHE A 163 13.27 9.97 -0.98
C PHE A 163 13.97 8.62 -1.11
N LYS A 164 15.14 8.51 -0.46
CA LYS A 164 16.02 7.33 -0.50
C LYS A 164 15.87 6.43 0.74
N SER A 165 14.78 6.55 1.49
CA SER A 165 14.59 5.84 2.77
C SER A 165 13.76 4.56 2.62
N VAL A 166 12.83 4.52 1.67
CA VAL A 166 12.05 3.32 1.31
C VAL A 166 12.32 2.99 -0.14
N ALA A 167 12.68 1.74 -0.40
CA ALA A 167 13.00 1.23 -1.72
C ALA A 167 12.10 0.07 -2.14
N TRP A 168 11.13 -0.31 -1.32
CA TRP A 168 10.12 -1.31 -1.70
C TRP A 168 8.89 -1.14 -0.82
N PRO A 169 7.84 -0.45 -1.28
CA PRO A 169 6.64 -0.25 -0.49
C PRO A 169 5.90 -1.60 -0.35
N MET A 170 5.44 -1.91 0.85
CA MET A 170 4.63 -3.12 1.14
C MET A 170 3.30 -2.77 1.77
N PHE A 171 3.23 -1.59 2.38
CA PHE A 171 2.11 -1.17 3.19
C PHE A 171 1.88 0.33 3.03
N THR A 172 0.64 0.74 2.83
CA THR A 172 0.25 2.15 2.74
C THR A 172 -0.82 2.50 3.74
N ILE A 173 -0.81 3.75 4.19
CA ILE A 173 -1.86 4.31 5.03
C ILE A 173 -2.37 5.55 4.32
N THR A 174 -3.68 5.61 4.10
CA THR A 174 -4.39 6.77 3.59
C THR A 174 -5.33 7.28 4.65
N ILE A 175 -5.32 8.58 4.87
CA ILE A 175 -6.13 9.23 5.89
C ILE A 175 -7.04 10.27 5.24
N GLU A 176 -8.32 10.19 5.55
CA GLU A 176 -9.30 11.22 5.27
C GLU A 176 -9.86 11.70 6.62
N ALA A 177 -9.39 12.85 7.11
CA ALA A 177 -9.75 13.34 8.45
C ALA A 177 -11.25 13.61 8.65
N LYS A 178 -12.02 13.68 7.56
CA LYS A 178 -13.46 13.86 7.61
C LYS A 178 -14.13 12.53 7.97
N GLY A 179 -15.24 12.63 8.70
CA GLY A 179 -15.97 11.46 9.16
C GLY A 179 -17.00 10.93 8.18
N ASP A 180 -17.46 11.73 7.23
CA ASP A 180 -18.62 11.37 6.43
C ASP A 180 -18.44 10.09 5.60
N ARG A 181 -19.56 9.47 5.19
CA ARG A 181 -19.55 8.26 4.34
C ARG A 181 -18.73 8.44 3.05
N ARG A 182 -18.61 9.67 2.54
CA ARG A 182 -17.81 9.97 1.35
C ARG A 182 -16.31 9.85 1.65
N SER A 183 -15.89 10.14 2.88
CA SER A 183 -14.49 10.10 3.30
C SER A 183 -13.92 8.68 3.26
N LEU A 184 -14.65 7.67 3.74
CA LEU A 184 -14.19 6.28 3.64
C LEU A 184 -14.14 5.81 2.19
N ARG A 185 -15.11 6.20 1.37
CA ARG A 185 -15.11 5.90 -0.08
C ARG A 185 -13.90 6.51 -0.77
N VAL A 186 -13.61 7.78 -0.52
CA VAL A 186 -12.44 8.49 -1.08
C VAL A 186 -11.15 7.81 -0.63
N ALA A 187 -11.01 7.52 0.67
CA ALA A 187 -9.83 6.85 1.21
C ALA A 187 -9.63 5.48 0.54
N SER A 188 -10.69 4.70 0.37
CA SER A 188 -10.66 3.37 -0.27
C SER A 188 -10.26 3.46 -1.73
N LEU A 189 -10.81 4.41 -2.50
CA LEU A 189 -10.45 4.64 -3.90
C LEU A 189 -8.98 5.06 -4.05
N ARG A 190 -8.50 5.98 -3.18
CA ARG A 190 -7.08 6.38 -3.15
C ARG A 190 -6.19 5.18 -2.86
N ASN A 191 -6.55 4.35 -1.88
CA ASN A 191 -5.75 3.20 -1.50
C ASN A 191 -5.78 2.08 -2.54
N LEU A 192 -6.90 1.88 -3.25
CA LEU A 192 -6.98 0.99 -4.41
C LEU A 192 -5.99 1.40 -5.50
N HIS A 193 -5.96 2.70 -5.85
CA HIS A 193 -4.98 3.22 -6.81
C HIS A 193 -3.53 3.07 -6.31
N ASN A 194 -3.26 3.39 -5.03
CA ASN A 194 -1.95 3.18 -4.42
C ASN A 194 -1.52 1.70 -4.52
N GLY A 195 -2.42 0.77 -4.19
CA GLY A 195 -2.18 -0.67 -4.24
C GLY A 195 -1.83 -1.14 -5.65
N ALA A 196 -2.60 -0.72 -6.65
CA ALA A 196 -2.34 -1.06 -8.06
C ALA A 196 -0.96 -0.58 -8.53
N VAL A 197 -0.57 0.65 -8.20
CA VAL A 197 0.74 1.17 -8.58
C VAL A 197 1.87 0.43 -7.86
N MET A 198 1.72 0.05 -6.59
CA MET A 198 2.72 -0.79 -5.89
C MET A 198 2.87 -2.16 -6.53
N LEU A 199 1.74 -2.79 -6.85
CA LEU A 199 1.70 -4.09 -7.51
C LEU A 199 2.34 -4.05 -8.88
N SER A 200 2.07 -3.01 -9.68
CA SER A 200 2.68 -2.81 -11.00
C SER A 200 4.20 -2.71 -10.93
N ASN A 201 4.72 -1.97 -9.95
CA ASN A 201 6.17 -1.90 -9.72
C ASN A 201 6.77 -3.25 -9.32
N LEU A 202 6.04 -4.02 -8.51
CA LEU A 202 6.46 -5.35 -8.13
C LEU A 202 6.42 -6.34 -9.30
N PHE A 203 5.38 -6.28 -10.12
CA PHE A 203 5.29 -7.04 -11.35
C PHE A 203 6.49 -6.76 -12.26
N GLU A 204 6.80 -5.49 -12.51
CA GLU A 204 7.94 -5.10 -13.34
C GLU A 204 9.26 -5.62 -12.78
N LEU A 205 9.46 -5.59 -11.45
CA LEU A 205 10.61 -6.21 -10.81
C LEU A 205 10.67 -7.71 -11.10
N LYS A 206 9.57 -8.43 -10.88
CA LYS A 206 9.49 -9.88 -11.07
C LYS A 206 9.72 -10.27 -12.52
N ARG A 207 9.16 -9.53 -13.47
CA ARG A 207 9.37 -9.66 -14.91
C ARG A 207 10.84 -9.50 -15.29
N LYS A 208 11.52 -8.45 -14.79
CA LYS A 208 12.96 -8.25 -15.02
C LYS A 208 13.83 -9.37 -14.45
N CYS A 209 13.35 -10.05 -13.42
CA CYS A 209 14.01 -11.22 -12.84
C CYS A 209 13.59 -12.56 -13.46
N GLY A 210 12.72 -12.56 -14.50
CA GLY A 210 12.22 -13.79 -15.12
C GLY A 210 11.33 -14.62 -14.22
N ASN A 211 10.63 -13.98 -13.26
CA ASN A 211 9.83 -14.64 -12.24
C ASN A 211 8.43 -14.03 -12.11
N GLU A 212 7.87 -13.56 -13.22
CA GLU A 212 6.55 -12.93 -13.25
C GLU A 212 5.41 -13.89 -12.92
N GLU A 213 5.52 -15.17 -13.27
CA GLU A 213 4.44 -16.14 -13.01
C GLU A 213 4.16 -16.36 -11.51
N THR A 214 5.15 -16.16 -10.64
CA THR A 214 4.94 -16.30 -9.18
C THR A 214 4.27 -15.10 -8.52
N PHE A 215 4.05 -14.02 -9.28
CA PHE A 215 3.46 -12.77 -8.80
C PHE A 215 1.93 -12.84 -8.75
N PHE A 216 1.29 -13.44 -9.75
CA PHE A 216 -0.17 -13.40 -9.86
C PHE A 216 -0.89 -14.24 -8.80
N ASN A 217 -2.15 -13.89 -8.56
CA ASN A 217 -3.09 -14.62 -7.69
C ASN A 217 -2.56 -14.76 -6.26
N LYS A 218 -1.92 -13.71 -5.73
CA LYS A 218 -1.40 -13.63 -4.36
C LYS A 218 -1.50 -12.22 -3.81
N VAL A 219 -1.79 -12.11 -2.52
CA VAL A 219 -1.78 -10.84 -1.82
C VAL A 219 -0.34 -10.37 -1.59
N HIS A 220 0.02 -9.22 -2.15
CA HIS A 220 1.35 -8.61 -1.95
C HIS A 220 1.31 -7.31 -1.16
N VAL A 221 0.16 -6.62 -1.14
CA VAL A 221 0.05 -5.29 -0.55
C VAL A 221 -1.13 -5.26 0.40
N ILE A 222 -0.94 -4.60 1.54
CA ILE A 222 -2.02 -4.26 2.47
C ILE A 222 -2.07 -2.73 2.64
N GLY A 223 -3.27 -2.19 2.71
CA GLY A 223 -3.55 -0.79 2.93
C GLY A 223 -4.39 -0.60 4.19
N VAL A 224 -4.20 0.56 4.82
CA VAL A 224 -5.08 1.08 5.87
C VAL A 224 -5.78 2.32 5.34
N GLU A 225 -7.10 2.35 5.44
CA GLU A 225 -7.89 3.56 5.29
C GLU A 225 -8.32 4.04 6.67
N LEU A 226 -7.98 5.28 7.02
CA LEU A 226 -8.35 5.88 8.30
C LEU A 226 -9.25 7.09 8.08
N THR A 227 -10.39 7.11 8.75
CA THR A 227 -11.27 8.27 8.83
C THR A 227 -11.53 8.67 10.28
N ALA A 228 -12.23 9.77 10.51
CA ALA A 228 -12.67 10.12 11.87
C ALA A 228 -13.65 9.09 12.47
N GLU A 229 -14.31 8.28 11.64
CA GLU A 229 -15.38 7.37 12.04
C GLU A 229 -15.01 5.88 11.90
N SER A 230 -13.94 5.57 11.16
CA SER A 230 -13.60 4.19 10.85
C SER A 230 -12.12 3.96 10.60
N VAL A 231 -11.68 2.74 10.87
CA VAL A 231 -10.43 2.17 10.38
C VAL A 231 -10.79 1.00 9.49
N GLN A 232 -10.26 0.96 8.28
CA GLN A 232 -10.42 -0.15 7.36
C GLN A 232 -9.06 -0.71 6.96
N LEU A 233 -8.98 -2.03 6.89
CA LEU A 233 -7.89 -2.76 6.30
C LEU A 233 -8.35 -3.37 4.99
N SER A 234 -7.52 -3.22 3.99
CA SER A 234 -7.76 -3.72 2.64
C SER A 234 -6.52 -4.38 2.10
N CYS A 235 -6.66 -5.42 1.28
CA CYS A 235 -5.54 -6.09 0.64
C CYS A 235 -5.65 -5.99 -0.88
N TYR A 236 -4.51 -6.14 -1.54
CA TYR A 236 -4.40 -5.98 -2.98
C TYR A 236 -3.55 -7.07 -3.61
N TRP A 237 -4.00 -7.54 -4.77
CA TRP A 237 -3.34 -8.53 -5.60
C TRP A 237 -3.52 -8.18 -7.09
N ALA A 238 -2.82 -8.91 -7.94
CA ALA A 238 -2.97 -8.81 -9.38
C ALA A 238 -3.30 -10.17 -9.98
N CYS A 239 -4.11 -10.14 -11.04
CA CYS A 239 -4.43 -11.29 -11.88
C CYS A 239 -3.96 -11.01 -13.31
N ARG A 240 -3.94 -12.07 -14.11
CA ARG A 240 -3.77 -11.97 -15.57
C ARG A 240 -5.04 -12.55 -16.19
N ASN A 241 -5.74 -11.75 -17.00
CA ASN A 241 -6.95 -12.21 -17.68
C ASN A 241 -6.61 -13.09 -18.89
N ASP A 242 -7.65 -13.61 -19.56
CA ASP A 242 -7.53 -14.58 -20.65
C ASP A 242 -6.73 -14.07 -21.86
N ILE A 243 -6.65 -12.74 -22.05
CA ILE A 243 -5.88 -12.10 -23.13
C ILE A 243 -4.48 -11.67 -22.69
N GLY A 244 -4.08 -11.98 -21.46
CA GLY A 244 -2.74 -11.71 -20.94
C GLY A 244 -2.56 -10.32 -20.32
N VAL A 245 -3.62 -9.52 -20.20
CA VAL A 245 -3.59 -8.20 -19.57
C VAL A 245 -3.57 -8.36 -18.05
N VAL A 246 -2.84 -7.47 -17.38
CA VAL A 246 -2.71 -7.47 -15.92
C VAL A 246 -3.79 -6.59 -15.32
N GLU A 247 -4.59 -7.18 -14.44
CA GLU A 247 -5.66 -6.50 -13.70
C GLU A 247 -5.28 -6.43 -12.21
N TYR A 248 -5.62 -5.32 -11.56
CA TYR A 248 -5.32 -5.07 -10.15
C TYR A 248 -6.60 -5.05 -9.34
N PHE A 249 -6.60 -5.78 -8.23
CA PHE A 249 -7.79 -5.93 -7.39
C PHE A 249 -7.52 -5.45 -5.97
N GLY A 250 -8.52 -4.86 -5.37
CA GLY A 250 -8.56 -4.56 -3.93
C GLY A 250 -9.79 -5.14 -3.27
N GLU A 251 -9.61 -5.65 -2.06
CA GLU A 251 -10.72 -6.11 -1.23
C GLU A 251 -10.57 -5.69 0.22
N ARG A 252 -11.70 -5.36 0.83
CA ARG A 252 -11.77 -5.05 2.26
C ARG A 252 -11.59 -6.34 3.05
N LEU A 253 -10.56 -6.36 3.88
CA LEU A 253 -10.40 -7.37 4.92
C LEU A 253 -11.34 -7.07 6.08
N GLN A 254 -11.14 -5.94 6.76
CA GLN A 254 -11.88 -5.62 7.97
C GLN A 254 -12.16 -4.13 8.06
N CYS A 255 -13.29 -3.76 8.66
CA CYS A 255 -13.61 -2.38 8.97
C CYS A 255 -14.16 -2.29 10.40
N TRP A 256 -13.65 -1.30 11.13
CA TRP A 256 -14.00 -1.03 12.51
C TRP A 256 -14.55 0.37 12.63
N SER A 257 -15.71 0.50 13.26
CA SER A 257 -16.27 1.80 13.60
C SER A 257 -15.58 2.38 14.84
N LEU A 258 -15.20 3.64 14.78
CA LEU A 258 -14.61 4.37 15.90
C LEU A 258 -15.65 5.01 16.83
N PHE A 259 -16.95 4.85 16.51
CA PHE A 259 -18.03 5.32 17.36
C PHE A 259 -18.39 4.38 18.50
N ASP A 260 -17.80 3.19 18.53
CA ASP A 260 -18.04 2.20 19.56
C ASP A 260 -17.88 2.79 20.97
N ALA A 261 -18.90 2.58 21.80
CA ALA A 261 -18.96 3.13 23.15
C ALA A 261 -18.04 2.36 24.12
N THR A 262 -17.76 1.08 23.84
CA THR A 262 -16.90 0.24 24.70
C THR A 262 -15.41 0.39 24.38
N GLY A 263 -15.07 1.00 23.25
CA GLY A 263 -13.70 1.12 22.75
C GLY A 263 -13.13 -0.17 22.16
N ASP A 264 -13.90 -1.28 22.12
CA ASP A 264 -13.43 -2.57 21.61
C ASP A 264 -13.08 -2.51 20.14
N SER A 265 -13.92 -1.86 19.35
CA SER A 265 -13.70 -1.68 17.91
C SER A 265 -12.38 -0.96 17.61
N LEU A 266 -12.01 0.02 18.45
CA LEU A 266 -10.74 0.71 18.34
C LEU A 266 -9.55 -0.15 18.77
N ARG A 267 -9.68 -0.91 19.87
CA ARG A 267 -8.66 -1.89 20.27
C ARG A 267 -8.39 -2.90 19.16
N ASN A 268 -9.46 -3.40 18.55
CA ASN A 268 -9.41 -4.36 17.46
C ASN A 268 -8.81 -3.75 16.19
N ALA A 269 -9.17 -2.50 15.85
CA ALA A 269 -8.57 -1.78 14.73
C ALA A 269 -7.05 -1.61 14.87
N ARG A 270 -6.57 -1.19 16.05
CA ARG A 270 -5.13 -1.05 16.30
C ARG A 270 -4.40 -2.38 16.24
N ARG A 271 -5.01 -3.43 16.80
CA ARG A 271 -4.49 -4.80 16.71
C ARG A 271 -4.39 -5.24 15.25
N GLY A 272 -5.46 -5.09 14.49
CA GLY A 272 -5.51 -5.45 13.07
C GLY A 272 -4.48 -4.70 12.23
N MET A 273 -4.34 -3.38 12.40
CA MET A 273 -3.31 -2.59 11.69
C MET A 273 -1.90 -3.12 11.95
N ARG A 274 -1.61 -3.48 13.20
CA ARG A 274 -0.32 -4.06 13.57
C ARG A 274 -0.13 -5.45 12.98
N ASP A 275 -1.17 -6.28 13.01
CA ASP A 275 -1.17 -7.66 12.50
C ASP A 275 -1.01 -7.74 10.98
N ALA A 276 -1.64 -6.82 10.25
CA ALA A 276 -1.40 -6.61 8.83
C ALA A 276 0.07 -6.24 8.52
N GLY A 277 0.68 -5.40 9.37
CA GLY A 277 2.11 -5.09 9.29
C GLY A 277 3.01 -6.33 9.45
N TYR A 278 2.62 -7.32 10.26
CA TYR A 278 3.33 -8.60 10.38
C TYR A 278 3.13 -9.50 9.16
N ALA A 279 1.88 -9.64 8.69
CA ALA A 279 1.53 -10.60 7.63
C ALA A 279 2.15 -10.24 6.26
N THR A 280 2.24 -8.94 5.95
CA THR A 280 2.96 -8.46 4.75
C THR A 280 4.46 -8.80 4.77
N GLN A 281 5.06 -8.97 5.95
CA GLN A 281 6.48 -9.28 6.10
C GLN A 281 6.75 -10.79 6.01
N SER A 282 5.85 -11.63 6.51
CA SER A 282 5.96 -13.10 6.40
C SER A 282 5.78 -13.60 4.97
N ASN A 283 4.88 -12.98 4.18
CA ASN A 283 4.69 -13.33 2.77
C ASN A 283 5.89 -12.93 1.88
N GLY A 284 6.77 -12.06 2.37
CA GLY A 284 8.03 -11.68 1.72
C GLY A 284 9.18 -12.66 1.92
N GLN A 285 9.03 -13.66 2.81
CA GLN A 285 10.03 -14.71 3.00
C GLN A 285 9.78 -15.85 1.99
N SER A 286 10.56 -15.89 0.91
CA SER A 286 10.72 -17.14 0.16
C SER A 286 11.09 -18.27 1.11
N PRO A 287 10.57 -19.50 0.94
CA PRO A 287 11.06 -20.63 1.69
C PRO A 287 12.56 -20.71 1.46
N GLY A 288 13.33 -20.68 2.55
CA GLY A 288 14.77 -20.90 2.49
C GLY A 288 15.05 -22.20 1.72
N PRO A 289 16.21 -22.31 1.04
CA PRO A 289 16.53 -23.53 0.33
C PRO A 289 16.38 -24.70 1.30
N SER A 290 15.39 -25.56 1.01
CA SER A 290 15.28 -26.85 1.66
C SER A 290 16.63 -27.51 1.48
N SER A 291 17.36 -27.71 2.58
CA SER A 291 18.59 -28.49 2.60
C SER A 291 18.22 -29.95 2.35
N GLY A 292 17.84 -30.24 1.12
CA GLY A 292 17.76 -31.56 0.54
C GLY A 292 19.02 -31.77 -0.27
N PHE A 293 20.10 -32.19 0.40
CA PHE A 293 21.15 -32.94 -0.27
C PHE A 293 21.18 -34.32 0.38
N ASN A 294 20.61 -35.29 -0.35
CA ASN A 294 20.82 -36.70 -0.12
C ASN A 294 22.18 -37.09 -0.70
N GLN A 295 22.96 -37.77 0.16
CA GLN A 295 23.81 -38.94 -0.08
C GLN A 295 24.89 -38.90 -1.18
N THR A 296 26.14 -39.09 -0.74
CA THR A 296 26.82 -40.40 -0.80
C THR A 296 27.71 -40.58 0.42
#